data_AF-A0A5C6F3D8-F1
#
_entry.id   AF-A0A5C6F3D8-F1
#
_cell.length_a   1.000
_cell.length_b   1.000
_cell.length_c   1.000
_cell.angle_alpha   90.00
_cell.angle_beta   90.00
_cell.angle_gamma   90.00
#
_symmetry.space_group_name_H-M   'P 1'
#
loop_
_entity.id
_entity.type
_entity.pdbx_description
1 polymer ?
#
loop_
_entity_poly.entity_id
_entity_poly.type
_entity_poly.pdbx_seq_one_letter_code
_entity_poly.pdbx_strand_id
1 'polypeptide(L)'
;MKKLFAIYIASLIVFVPAAAAEPASGDMKAISNAVEGYVKDFNDGNVAGIASRWMENGQVTDSEGNVTKGRDKLSEQLSAYFAEVKDPKLSVDVKSIEMISPNVARETGVSTIFASEQVLERTDYVAVHVKIESGWKIDSIIESTHVDAAPSNYEHLKNLEWMIGTWSAGDEQSSITTTCRWSKNQNFIIRSFEVQDGAEDSFEGTQVVGWDPVNEAIRSWTFDSDGGYAAGRWKIEDGRYLESSKSILADGRVGSSTHIYQLGSDGSVSYQAIARQVDDELLPSVGPVTLNRGE
;
A
#
# COMPACT_ATOMS: atom_id res chain seq x y z
N MET A 1 4.14 7.16 59.09
CA MET A 1 4.26 5.69 59.27
C MET A 1 5.02 5.16 58.05
N LYS A 2 6.35 4.89 58.20
CA LYS A 2 7.00 3.56 58.09
C LYS A 2 6.81 2.92 56.69
N LYS A 3 7.81 2.70 55.82
CA LYS A 3 9.25 2.33 55.93
C LYS A 3 10.02 2.69 54.62
N LEU A 4 11.23 3.25 54.67
CA LEU A 4 12.59 2.69 54.34
C LEU A 4 12.74 2.09 52.92
N PHE A 5 13.76 2.39 52.09
CA PHE A 5 15.21 2.25 52.32
C PHE A 5 16.03 3.09 51.31
N ALA A 6 17.18 3.61 51.74
CA ALA A 6 18.22 4.23 50.92
C ALA A 6 19.23 3.18 50.42
N ILE A 7 19.67 3.24 49.16
CA ILE A 7 20.90 2.56 48.67
C ILE A 7 21.59 3.42 47.59
N TYR A 8 22.80 3.87 47.93
CA TYR A 8 24.01 4.17 47.12
C TYR A 8 23.89 4.50 45.62
N ILE A 9 24.24 5.74 45.27
CA ILE A 9 24.77 6.12 43.94
C ILE A 9 26.26 5.77 43.95
N ALA A 10 26.62 4.66 43.30
CA ALA A 10 27.98 4.32 42.93
C ALA A 10 28.17 4.60 41.44
N SER A 11 29.08 5.52 41.12
CA SER A 11 29.58 5.77 39.78
C SER A 11 30.18 4.49 39.19
N LEU A 12 29.57 3.96 38.13
CA LEU A 12 30.23 3.07 37.18
C LEU A 12 30.32 3.81 35.84
N ILE A 13 31.53 4.22 35.48
CA ILE A 13 31.89 4.53 34.10
C ILE A 13 31.82 3.20 33.35
N VAL A 14 30.70 2.94 32.70
CA VAL A 14 30.63 1.91 31.66
C VAL A 14 31.18 2.55 30.40
N PHE A 15 32.38 2.14 30.04
CA PHE A 15 32.90 2.29 28.69
C PHE A 15 31.94 1.53 27.78
N VAL A 16 31.00 2.22 27.14
CA VAL A 16 30.20 1.66 26.06
C VAL A 16 31.17 1.49 24.88
N PRO A 17 31.50 0.26 24.45
CA PRO A 17 32.14 0.11 23.15
C PRO A 17 31.14 0.64 22.13
N ALA A 18 31.61 1.56 21.28
CA ALA A 18 30.85 2.06 20.15
C ALA A 18 30.12 0.90 19.47
N ALA A 19 28.79 0.99 19.41
CA ALA A 19 27.96 0.05 18.68
C ALA A 19 28.48 -0.01 17.24
N ALA A 20 29.12 -1.11 16.86
CA ALA A 20 29.41 -1.44 15.48
C ALA A 20 28.11 -1.83 14.78
N ALA A 21 27.23 -0.84 14.58
CA ALA A 21 26.03 -0.95 13.78
C ALA A 21 26.36 -0.59 12.31
N GLU A 22 27.26 -1.34 11.65
CA GLU A 22 27.56 -1.15 10.22
C GLU A 22 27.89 -2.40 9.35
N PRO A 23 27.78 -3.68 9.77
CA PRO A 23 28.03 -4.78 8.83
C PRO A 23 26.87 -5.00 7.85
N ALA A 24 25.61 -4.90 8.31
CA ALA A 24 24.45 -5.19 7.47
C ALA A 24 24.26 -4.16 6.34
N SER A 25 24.48 -2.87 6.60
CA SER A 25 24.33 -1.81 5.59
C SER A 25 25.40 -1.89 4.49
N GLY A 26 26.66 -2.21 4.86
CA GLY A 26 27.74 -2.37 3.90
C GLY A 26 27.55 -3.57 2.98
N ASP A 27 27.12 -4.71 3.53
CA ASP A 27 26.85 -5.92 2.74
C ASP A 27 25.63 -5.77 1.83
N MET A 28 24.53 -5.19 2.31
CA MET A 28 23.36 -4.89 1.47
C MET A 28 23.74 -3.97 0.29
N LYS A 29 24.60 -2.97 0.51
CA LYS A 29 25.11 -2.11 -0.57
C LYS A 29 26.00 -2.88 -1.55
N ALA A 30 26.84 -3.80 -1.07
CA ALA A 30 27.66 -4.63 -1.94
C ALA A 30 26.82 -5.55 -2.83
N ILE A 31 25.72 -6.10 -2.30
CA ILE A 31 24.76 -6.91 -3.07
C ILE A 31 24.05 -6.04 -4.11
N SER A 32 23.54 -4.85 -3.72
CA SER A 32 22.92 -3.90 -4.66
C SER A 32 23.85 -3.58 -5.85
N ASN A 33 25.13 -3.29 -5.57
CA ASN A 33 26.13 -3.04 -6.62
C ASN A 33 26.38 -4.29 -7.50
N ALA A 34 26.30 -5.50 -6.92
CA ALA A 34 26.45 -6.73 -7.66
C ALA A 34 25.29 -6.96 -8.65
N VAL A 35 24.07 -6.58 -8.27
CA VAL A 35 22.87 -6.60 -9.14
C VAL A 35 23.00 -5.59 -10.27
N GLU A 36 23.40 -4.34 -9.98
CA GLU A 36 23.67 -3.34 -11.02
C GLU A 36 24.72 -3.83 -12.02
N GLY A 37 25.78 -4.47 -11.53
CA GLY A 37 26.79 -5.10 -12.36
C GLY A 37 26.25 -6.25 -13.21
N TYR A 38 25.34 -7.07 -12.68
CA TYR A 38 24.67 -8.13 -13.43
C TYR A 38 23.84 -7.56 -14.58
N VAL A 39 23.02 -6.54 -14.30
CA VAL A 39 22.20 -5.85 -15.30
C VAL A 39 23.08 -5.24 -16.40
N LYS A 40 24.18 -4.60 -16.01
CA LYS A 40 25.15 -4.05 -16.96
C LYS A 40 25.75 -5.14 -17.85
N ASP A 41 26.24 -6.23 -17.26
CA ASP A 41 26.85 -7.34 -18.00
C ASP A 41 25.82 -7.99 -18.95
N PHE A 42 24.56 -8.13 -18.54
CA PHE A 42 23.47 -8.60 -19.42
C PHE A 42 23.24 -7.65 -20.59
N ASN A 43 23.09 -6.35 -20.32
CA ASN A 43 22.80 -5.36 -21.35
C ASN A 43 23.95 -5.15 -22.36
N ASP A 44 25.16 -5.52 -21.97
CA ASP A 44 26.36 -5.53 -22.82
C ASP A 44 26.57 -6.89 -23.53
N GLY A 45 25.73 -7.90 -23.29
CA GLY A 45 25.92 -9.26 -23.81
C GLY A 45 27.16 -9.98 -23.23
N ASN A 46 27.67 -9.53 -22.08
CA ASN A 46 28.86 -10.04 -21.43
C ASN A 46 28.57 -11.31 -20.62
N VAL A 47 28.37 -12.43 -21.32
CA VAL A 47 28.09 -13.74 -20.70
C VAL A 47 29.14 -14.12 -19.65
N ALA A 48 30.42 -13.88 -19.91
CA ALA A 48 31.50 -14.18 -18.97
C ALA A 48 31.39 -13.33 -17.67
N GLY A 49 31.01 -12.06 -17.80
CA GLY A 49 30.75 -11.16 -16.67
C GLY A 49 29.60 -11.68 -15.81
N ILE A 50 28.47 -12.03 -16.43
CA ILE A 50 27.31 -12.63 -15.75
C ILE A 50 27.72 -13.92 -15.03
N ALA A 51 28.34 -14.85 -15.75
CA ALA A 51 28.78 -16.14 -15.23
C ALA A 51 29.72 -16.00 -14.02
N SER A 52 30.61 -15.01 -14.03
CA SER A 52 31.54 -14.75 -12.92
C SER A 52 30.84 -14.39 -11.60
N ARG A 53 29.59 -13.92 -11.65
CA ARG A 53 28.80 -13.52 -10.47
C ARG A 53 28.12 -14.70 -9.78
N TRP A 54 28.03 -15.84 -10.44
CA TRP A 54 27.45 -17.05 -9.88
C TRP A 54 28.47 -17.86 -9.08
N MET A 55 27.98 -18.62 -8.10
CA MET A 55 28.68 -19.77 -7.55
C MET A 55 28.95 -20.80 -8.66
N GLU A 56 30.01 -21.61 -8.52
CA GLU A 56 30.36 -22.63 -9.52
C GLU A 56 29.19 -23.59 -9.81
N ASN A 57 28.49 -24.00 -8.74
CA ASN A 57 27.31 -24.87 -8.78
C ASN A 57 25.99 -24.10 -8.68
N GLY A 58 26.00 -22.80 -8.93
CA GLY A 58 24.81 -21.97 -8.81
C GLY A 58 23.70 -22.41 -9.78
N GLN A 59 22.46 -22.09 -9.44
CA GLN A 59 21.30 -22.59 -10.20
C GLN A 59 20.21 -21.54 -10.41
N VAL A 60 19.53 -21.60 -11.56
CA VAL A 60 18.27 -20.88 -11.78
C VAL A 60 17.15 -21.90 -11.96
N THR A 61 16.00 -21.59 -11.37
CA THR A 61 14.72 -22.23 -11.66
C THR A 61 13.85 -21.19 -12.34
N ASP A 62 13.49 -21.39 -13.61
CA ASP A 62 12.66 -20.44 -14.36
C ASP A 62 11.19 -20.49 -13.90
N SER A 63 10.37 -19.59 -14.45
CA SER A 63 8.95 -19.48 -14.09
C SER A 63 8.09 -20.69 -14.50
N GLU A 64 8.61 -21.56 -15.37
CA GLU A 64 7.99 -22.84 -15.76
C GLU A 64 8.44 -24.01 -14.86
N GLY A 65 9.43 -23.78 -14.00
CA GLY A 65 10.00 -24.77 -13.09
C GLY A 65 11.18 -25.55 -13.68
N ASN A 66 11.70 -25.17 -14.85
CA ASN A 66 12.90 -25.80 -15.39
C ASN A 66 14.14 -25.35 -14.62
N VAL A 67 15.05 -26.27 -14.34
CA VAL A 67 16.25 -26.02 -13.53
C VAL A 67 17.51 -26.07 -14.39
N THR A 68 18.27 -24.98 -14.38
CA THR A 68 19.64 -24.93 -14.92
C THR A 68 20.64 -24.84 -13.79
N LYS A 69 21.58 -25.80 -13.74
CA LYS A 69 22.58 -25.90 -12.68
C LYS A 69 24.00 -25.84 -13.23
N GLY A 70 24.81 -25.03 -12.58
CA GLY A 70 26.23 -24.85 -12.87
C GLY A 70 26.49 -23.68 -13.80
N ARG A 71 27.58 -22.95 -13.50
CA ARG A 71 28.00 -21.76 -14.25
C ARG A 71 28.17 -22.02 -15.76
N ASP A 72 28.67 -23.19 -16.14
CA ASP A 72 28.91 -23.53 -17.54
C ASP A 72 27.59 -23.63 -18.33
N LYS A 73 26.59 -24.31 -17.75
CA LYS A 73 25.26 -24.43 -18.37
C LYS A 73 24.52 -23.10 -18.44
N LEU A 74 24.65 -22.28 -17.41
CA LEU A 74 24.12 -20.91 -17.42
C LEU A 74 24.75 -20.07 -18.54
N SER A 75 26.07 -20.20 -18.74
CA SER A 75 26.79 -19.50 -19.81
C SER A 75 26.35 -19.97 -21.20
N GLU A 76 26.16 -21.28 -21.38
CA GLU A 76 25.64 -21.86 -22.62
C GLU A 76 24.24 -21.34 -22.95
N GLN A 77 23.32 -21.37 -21.98
CA GLN A 77 21.95 -20.88 -22.16
C GLN A 77 21.91 -19.38 -22.47
N LEU A 78 22.66 -18.55 -21.72
CA LEU A 78 22.75 -17.13 -22.00
C LEU A 78 23.33 -16.85 -23.39
N SER A 79 24.35 -17.60 -23.81
CA SER A 79 24.94 -17.45 -25.15
C SER A 79 23.93 -17.81 -26.26
N ALA A 80 23.15 -18.88 -26.08
CA ALA A 80 22.09 -19.26 -27.00
C ALA A 80 21.00 -18.18 -27.05
N TYR A 81 20.60 -17.66 -25.89
CA TYR A 81 19.60 -16.59 -25.78
C TYR A 81 20.02 -15.31 -26.53
N PHE A 82 21.25 -14.83 -26.33
CA PHE A 82 21.77 -13.65 -27.04
C PHE A 82 21.98 -13.88 -28.55
N ALA A 83 22.09 -15.14 -29.00
CA ALA A 83 22.15 -15.46 -30.43
C ALA A 83 20.76 -15.44 -31.09
N GLU A 84 19.72 -15.79 -30.32
CA GLU A 84 18.34 -15.85 -30.79
C GLU A 84 17.63 -14.49 -30.70
N VAL A 85 17.74 -13.83 -29.55
CA VAL A 85 17.07 -12.56 -29.27
C VAL A 85 17.98 -11.39 -29.60
N LYS A 86 17.51 -10.47 -30.45
CA LYS A 86 18.28 -9.31 -30.87
C LYS A 86 18.23 -8.20 -29.83
N ASP A 87 19.39 -7.81 -29.33
CA ASP A 87 19.61 -6.70 -28.38
C ASP A 87 18.63 -6.71 -27.18
N PRO A 88 18.51 -7.82 -26.44
CA PRO A 88 17.65 -7.86 -25.27
C PRO A 88 18.22 -6.95 -24.18
N LYS A 89 17.33 -6.29 -23.44
CA LYS A 89 17.68 -5.47 -22.28
C LYS A 89 17.00 -6.02 -21.04
N LEU A 90 17.77 -6.16 -19.97
CA LEU A 90 17.29 -6.50 -18.64
C LEU A 90 17.15 -5.22 -17.81
N SER A 91 16.03 -5.13 -17.11
CA SER A 91 15.81 -4.23 -15.98
C SER A 91 15.48 -5.05 -14.75
N VAL A 92 15.96 -4.61 -13.60
CA VAL A 92 15.70 -5.25 -12.31
C VAL A 92 15.22 -4.20 -11.32
N ASP A 93 14.05 -4.44 -10.73
CA ASP A 93 13.46 -3.64 -9.67
C ASP A 93 13.57 -4.42 -8.35
N VAL A 94 14.64 -4.13 -7.60
CA VAL A 94 14.92 -4.77 -6.31
C VAL A 94 13.90 -4.28 -5.28
N LYS A 95 13.09 -5.20 -4.73
CA LYS A 95 12.08 -4.92 -3.72
C LYS A 95 12.64 -4.97 -2.30
N SER A 96 13.46 -5.97 -2.01
CA SER A 96 14.14 -6.06 -0.71
C SER A 96 15.46 -6.81 -0.81
N ILE A 97 16.38 -6.46 0.08
CA ILE A 97 17.58 -7.25 0.39
C ILE A 97 17.57 -7.47 1.90
N GLU A 98 17.63 -8.73 2.30
CA GLU A 98 17.55 -9.15 3.70
C GLU A 98 18.71 -10.07 4.04
N MET A 99 19.47 -9.73 5.08
CA MET A 99 20.53 -10.57 5.61
C MET A 99 19.92 -11.74 6.39
N ILE A 100 20.09 -12.97 5.91
CA ILE A 100 19.68 -14.19 6.63
C ILE A 100 20.74 -14.56 7.67
N SER A 101 22.01 -14.41 7.30
CA SER A 101 23.17 -14.60 8.18
C SER A 101 24.32 -13.69 7.69
N PRO A 102 25.45 -13.59 8.41
CA PRO A 102 26.57 -12.75 7.98
C PRO A 102 27.09 -13.03 6.56
N ASN A 103 26.89 -14.26 6.05
CA ASN A 103 27.39 -14.69 4.73
C ASN A 103 26.27 -15.12 3.78
N VAL A 104 25.01 -14.93 4.13
CA VAL A 104 23.87 -15.31 3.28
C VAL A 104 22.84 -14.20 3.29
N ALA A 105 22.42 -13.77 2.11
CA ALA A 105 21.39 -12.77 1.94
C ALA A 105 20.34 -13.25 0.94
N ARG A 106 19.10 -12.81 1.15
CA ARG A 106 18.01 -12.97 0.21
C ARG A 106 17.68 -11.64 -0.42
N GLU A 107 17.62 -11.64 -1.74
CA GLU A 107 17.10 -10.54 -2.53
C GLU A 107 15.76 -10.98 -3.13
N THR A 108 14.78 -10.08 -3.11
CA THR A 108 13.52 -10.24 -3.84
C THR A 108 13.35 -9.08 -4.80
N GLY A 109 12.84 -9.35 -5.99
CA GLY A 109 12.71 -8.33 -7.01
C GLY A 109 11.81 -8.75 -8.16
N VAL A 110 11.66 -7.83 -9.11
CA VAL A 110 11.01 -8.07 -10.39
C VAL A 110 12.04 -7.89 -11.49
N SER A 111 12.20 -8.89 -12.35
CA SER A 111 13.02 -8.79 -13.56
C SER A 111 12.10 -8.47 -14.75
N THR A 112 12.56 -7.64 -15.68
CA THR A 112 11.86 -7.40 -16.95
C THR A 112 12.86 -7.43 -18.09
N ILE A 113 12.60 -8.27 -19.07
CA ILE A 113 13.38 -8.37 -20.30
C ILE A 113 12.60 -7.69 -21.43
N PHE A 114 13.30 -6.84 -22.16
CA PHE A 114 12.78 -6.09 -23.29
C PHE A 114 13.53 -6.46 -24.57
N ALA A 115 12.85 -6.39 -25.70
CA ALA A 115 13.49 -6.24 -27.01
C ALA A 115 13.03 -4.91 -27.61
N SER A 116 13.96 -3.97 -27.77
CA SER A 116 13.63 -2.57 -28.03
C SER A 116 12.68 -2.03 -26.94
N GLU A 117 11.47 -1.59 -27.28
CA GLU A 117 10.48 -1.06 -26.32
C GLU A 117 9.43 -2.11 -25.89
N GLN A 118 9.46 -3.32 -26.46
CA GLN A 118 8.49 -4.36 -26.15
C GLN A 118 8.96 -5.21 -24.96
N VAL A 119 8.08 -5.39 -23.97
CA VAL A 119 8.29 -6.37 -22.90
C VAL A 119 8.17 -7.78 -23.50
N LEU A 120 9.25 -8.55 -23.41
CA LEU A 120 9.26 -9.96 -23.78
C LEU A 120 8.83 -10.82 -22.60
N GLU A 121 9.39 -10.52 -21.42
CA GLU A 121 9.19 -11.30 -20.22
C GLU A 121 9.24 -10.39 -18.98
N ARG A 122 8.40 -10.71 -18.00
CA ARG A 122 8.45 -10.11 -16.67
C ARG A 122 8.21 -11.20 -15.63
N THR A 123 9.13 -11.34 -14.70
CA THR A 123 9.10 -12.37 -13.65
C THR A 123 9.36 -11.79 -12.28
N ASP A 124 8.67 -12.30 -11.28
CA ASP A 124 9.07 -12.13 -9.88
C ASP A 124 10.19 -13.11 -9.59
N TYR A 125 11.24 -12.69 -8.87
CA TYR A 125 12.34 -13.57 -8.51
C TYR A 125 12.74 -13.46 -7.04
N VAL A 126 13.32 -14.55 -6.55
CA VAL A 126 14.05 -14.61 -5.29
C VAL A 126 15.47 -15.08 -5.59
N ALA A 127 16.46 -14.26 -5.25
CA ALA A 127 17.87 -14.57 -5.37
C ALA A 127 18.48 -14.83 -3.99
N VAL A 128 19.26 -15.91 -3.87
CA VAL A 128 20.08 -16.19 -2.69
C VAL A 128 21.52 -15.86 -3.03
N HIS A 129 22.11 -14.95 -2.24
CA HIS A 129 23.51 -14.57 -2.34
C HIS A 129 24.31 -15.21 -1.21
N VAL A 130 25.50 -15.70 -1.52
CA VAL A 130 26.46 -16.26 -0.57
C VAL A 130 27.76 -15.49 -0.64
N LYS A 131 28.26 -15.05 0.52
CA LYS A 131 29.54 -14.36 0.64
C LYS A 131 30.67 -15.37 0.74
N ILE A 132 31.60 -15.31 -0.20
CA ILE A 132 32.86 -16.08 -0.21
C ILE A 132 34.06 -15.13 -0.21
N GLU A 133 35.28 -15.66 -0.21
CA GLU A 133 36.52 -14.86 -0.20
C GLU A 133 36.57 -13.82 -1.34
N SER A 134 36.03 -14.16 -2.51
CA SER A 134 35.95 -13.26 -3.67
C SER A 134 34.77 -12.28 -3.64
N GLY A 135 34.03 -12.21 -2.52
CA GLY A 135 32.83 -11.39 -2.35
C GLY A 135 31.51 -12.16 -2.50
N TRP A 136 30.42 -11.41 -2.63
CA TRP A 136 29.07 -11.95 -2.80
C TRP A 136 28.89 -12.60 -4.19
N LYS A 137 28.30 -13.80 -4.21
CA LYS A 137 27.96 -14.56 -5.41
C LYS A 137 26.53 -15.06 -5.34
N ILE A 138 25.89 -15.18 -6.50
CA ILE A 138 24.55 -15.76 -6.64
C ILE A 138 24.69 -17.28 -6.51
N ASP A 139 24.04 -17.85 -5.50
CA ASP A 139 23.91 -19.30 -5.33
C ASP A 139 22.69 -19.81 -6.09
N SER A 140 21.54 -19.17 -5.90
CA SER A 140 20.31 -19.58 -6.57
C SER A 140 19.41 -18.40 -6.95
N ILE A 141 18.69 -18.57 -8.05
CA ILE A 141 17.54 -17.75 -8.44
C ILE A 141 16.36 -18.68 -8.65
N ILE A 142 15.21 -18.31 -8.12
CA ILE A 142 13.92 -18.93 -8.43
C ILE A 142 13.01 -17.85 -8.96
N GLU A 143 12.47 -18.07 -10.15
CA GLU A 143 11.55 -17.17 -10.82
C GLU A 143 10.12 -17.70 -10.73
N SER A 144 9.17 -16.78 -10.79
CA SER A 144 7.75 -17.08 -10.84
C SER A 144 7.05 -16.06 -11.73
N THR A 145 5.87 -16.43 -12.23
CA THR A 145 5.05 -15.55 -13.06
C THR A 145 4.76 -14.25 -12.31
N HIS A 146 5.13 -13.11 -12.92
CA HIS A 146 4.74 -11.81 -12.38
C HIS A 146 3.23 -11.62 -12.50
N VAL A 147 2.60 -11.23 -11.39
CA VAL A 147 1.17 -10.88 -11.38
C VAL A 147 1.05 -9.38 -11.21
N ASP A 148 0.64 -8.68 -12.27
CA ASP A 148 0.38 -7.25 -12.20
C ASP A 148 -0.63 -6.97 -11.08
N ALA A 149 -0.36 -5.93 -10.28
CA ALA A 149 -1.32 -5.48 -9.29
C ALA A 149 -2.64 -5.15 -9.98
N ALA A 150 -3.75 -5.65 -9.43
CA ALA A 150 -5.07 -5.31 -9.98
C ALA A 150 -5.24 -3.78 -10.02
N PRO A 151 -5.84 -3.23 -11.09
CA PRO A 151 -5.99 -1.79 -11.25
C PRO A 151 -6.60 -1.14 -10.00
N SER A 152 -6.10 0.06 -9.68
CA SER A 152 -6.61 0.89 -8.60
C SER A 152 -7.26 2.15 -9.16
N ASN A 153 -8.41 2.51 -8.60
CA ASN A 153 -9.07 3.79 -8.84
C ASN A 153 -8.63 4.86 -7.82
N TYR A 154 -7.52 4.64 -7.11
CA TYR A 154 -7.01 5.56 -6.10
C TYR A 154 -6.90 7.00 -6.60
N GLU A 155 -6.35 7.22 -7.80
CA GLU A 155 -6.16 8.57 -8.35
C GLU A 155 -7.48 9.35 -8.52
N HIS A 156 -8.60 8.65 -8.75
CA HIS A 156 -9.92 9.26 -8.82
C HIS A 156 -10.50 9.59 -7.43
N LEU A 157 -10.04 8.90 -6.39
CA LEU A 157 -10.53 9.02 -5.01
C LEU A 157 -9.59 9.79 -4.09
N LYS A 158 -8.36 10.10 -4.49
CA LYS A 158 -7.33 10.72 -3.65
C LYS A 158 -7.78 12.03 -2.99
N ASN A 159 -8.67 12.80 -3.63
CA ASN A 159 -9.22 14.02 -3.05
C ASN A 159 -10.09 13.74 -1.81
N LEU A 160 -10.57 12.52 -1.61
CA LEU A 160 -11.31 12.09 -0.42
C LEU A 160 -10.42 11.42 0.63
N GLU A 161 -9.09 11.39 0.44
CA GLU A 161 -8.17 10.74 1.38
C GLU A 161 -8.21 11.37 2.78
N TRP A 162 -8.61 12.63 2.89
CA TRP A 162 -8.87 13.26 4.17
C TRP A 162 -9.87 12.45 5.02
N MET A 163 -10.81 11.71 4.42
CA MET A 163 -11.80 10.92 5.17
C MET A 163 -11.14 9.79 5.99
N ILE A 164 -9.98 9.29 5.55
CA ILE A 164 -9.31 8.12 6.14
C ILE A 164 -8.89 8.41 7.59
N GLY A 165 -9.20 7.45 8.47
CA GLY A 165 -9.03 7.55 9.92
C GLY A 165 -10.36 7.57 10.65
N THR A 166 -10.29 7.83 11.96
CA THR A 166 -11.48 7.99 12.81
C THR A 166 -11.71 9.46 13.10
N TRP A 167 -12.97 9.88 13.04
CA TRP A 167 -13.43 11.23 13.32
C TRP A 167 -14.59 11.18 14.30
N SER A 168 -14.68 12.18 15.17
CA SER A 168 -15.79 12.30 16.11
C SER A 168 -16.24 13.74 16.32
N ALA A 169 -17.50 13.92 16.65
CA ALA A 169 -18.10 15.18 17.11
C ALA A 169 -19.15 14.86 18.17
N GLY A 170 -19.45 15.82 19.05
CA GLY A 170 -20.52 15.69 20.03
C GLY A 170 -20.14 16.00 21.46
N ASP A 171 -21.09 15.74 22.36
CA ASP A 171 -21.00 15.88 23.81
C ASP A 171 -21.71 14.69 24.51
N GLU A 172 -22.09 14.85 25.79
CA GLU A 172 -22.76 13.80 26.56
C GLU A 172 -24.19 13.49 26.08
N GLN A 173 -24.81 14.35 25.27
CA GLN A 173 -26.20 14.21 24.82
C GLN A 173 -26.30 13.76 23.37
N SER A 174 -25.35 14.12 22.51
CA SER A 174 -25.32 13.65 21.13
C SER A 174 -23.89 13.44 20.66
N SER A 175 -23.64 12.34 19.97
CA SER A 175 -22.33 12.06 19.40
C SER A 175 -22.41 11.50 17.98
N ILE A 176 -21.36 11.74 17.20
CA ILE A 176 -21.13 11.16 15.89
C ILE A 176 -19.72 10.61 15.92
N THR A 177 -19.56 9.34 15.59
CA THR A 177 -18.25 8.72 15.32
C THR A 177 -18.25 8.15 13.92
N THR A 178 -17.18 8.37 13.16
CA THR A 178 -17.04 7.83 11.81
C THR A 178 -15.62 7.35 11.59
N THR A 179 -15.47 6.12 11.12
CA THR A 179 -14.19 5.51 10.77
C THR A 179 -14.17 5.19 9.29
N CYS A 180 -13.17 5.70 8.56
CA CYS A 180 -12.98 5.41 7.16
C CYS A 180 -11.65 4.70 6.91
N ARG A 181 -11.68 3.73 6.00
CA ARG A 181 -10.50 2.99 5.56
C ARG A 181 -10.56 2.70 4.07
N TRP A 182 -9.40 2.49 3.47
CA TRP A 182 -9.32 1.96 2.12
C TRP A 182 -9.80 0.50 2.06
N SER A 183 -10.45 0.14 0.96
CA SER A 183 -10.61 -1.26 0.56
C SER A 183 -9.27 -1.84 0.11
N LYS A 184 -9.21 -3.16 -0.10
CA LYS A 184 -8.09 -3.78 -0.82
C LYS A 184 -7.90 -3.05 -2.17
N ASN A 185 -6.62 -2.77 -2.49
CA ASN A 185 -6.20 -2.03 -3.69
C ASN A 185 -6.73 -0.59 -3.81
N GLN A 186 -7.23 0.02 -2.73
CA GLN A 186 -7.67 1.44 -2.69
C GLN A 186 -8.72 1.81 -3.76
N ASN A 187 -9.53 0.83 -4.19
CA ASN A 187 -10.61 1.06 -5.16
C ASN A 187 -11.86 1.69 -4.54
N PHE A 188 -12.02 1.56 -3.22
CA PHE A 188 -13.13 2.14 -2.47
C PHE A 188 -12.66 2.70 -1.13
N ILE A 189 -13.37 3.71 -0.64
CA ILE A 189 -13.33 4.13 0.77
C ILE A 189 -14.54 3.49 1.46
N ILE A 190 -14.29 2.74 2.52
CA ILE A 190 -15.33 2.13 3.36
C ILE A 190 -15.41 2.96 4.63
N ARG A 191 -16.57 3.55 4.86
CA ARG A 191 -16.90 4.38 6.03
C ARG A 191 -17.93 3.64 6.88
N SER A 192 -17.65 3.48 8.16
CA SER A 192 -18.63 3.09 9.18
C SER A 192 -18.91 4.30 10.05
N PHE A 193 -20.17 4.55 10.38
CA PHE A 193 -20.55 5.66 11.26
C PHE A 193 -21.59 5.22 12.27
N GLU A 194 -21.56 5.88 13.41
CA GLU A 194 -22.50 5.74 14.52
C GLU A 194 -22.92 7.15 14.95
N VAL A 195 -24.22 7.36 15.14
CA VAL A 195 -24.83 8.60 15.58
C VAL A 195 -25.69 8.28 16.79
N GLN A 196 -25.43 8.97 17.88
CA GLN A 196 -26.22 8.91 19.09
C GLN A 196 -26.94 10.25 19.27
N ASP A 197 -28.27 10.18 19.47
CA ASP A 197 -29.09 11.31 19.86
C ASP A 197 -29.79 10.95 21.16
N GLY A 198 -29.60 11.73 22.23
CA GLY A 198 -29.91 11.39 23.62
C GLY A 198 -31.39 11.10 23.95
N ALA A 199 -32.27 11.09 22.94
CA ALA A 199 -33.68 10.74 23.03
C ALA A 199 -34.09 9.53 22.18
N GLU A 200 -33.28 9.07 21.22
CA GLU A 200 -33.58 7.96 20.30
C GLU A 200 -32.50 6.87 20.36
N ASP A 201 -32.81 5.70 19.79
CA ASP A 201 -31.85 4.60 19.64
C ASP A 201 -30.67 5.04 18.75
N SER A 202 -29.48 4.50 19.02
CA SER A 202 -28.28 4.77 18.24
C SER A 202 -28.47 4.37 16.78
N PHE A 203 -28.15 5.28 15.87
CA PHE A 203 -28.21 5.09 14.43
C PHE A 203 -26.81 4.77 13.88
N GLU A 204 -26.60 3.56 13.38
CA GLU A 204 -25.35 3.16 12.74
C GLU A 204 -25.52 2.85 11.24
N GLY A 205 -24.43 2.96 10.48
CA GLY A 205 -24.45 2.58 9.07
C GLY A 205 -23.08 2.44 8.44
N THR A 206 -23.07 1.84 7.25
CA THR A 206 -21.88 1.68 6.40
C THR A 206 -22.11 2.36 5.07
N GLN A 207 -21.11 3.13 4.63
CA GLN A 207 -21.04 3.76 3.33
C GLN A 207 -19.82 3.25 2.55
N VAL A 208 -20.03 2.88 1.29
CA VAL A 208 -18.97 2.54 0.34
C VAL A 208 -18.89 3.64 -0.71
N VAL A 209 -17.73 4.27 -0.84
CA VAL A 209 -17.46 5.36 -1.80
C VAL A 209 -16.49 4.84 -2.87
N GLY A 210 -16.81 5.05 -4.16
CA GLY A 210 -16.03 4.53 -5.27
C GLY A 210 -16.14 5.35 -6.55
N TRP A 211 -15.28 5.03 -7.52
CA TRP A 211 -15.28 5.63 -8.85
C TRP A 211 -16.24 4.89 -9.79
N ASP A 212 -17.12 5.62 -10.46
CA ASP A 212 -17.96 5.14 -11.55
C ASP A 212 -17.32 5.57 -12.88
N PRO A 213 -16.64 4.65 -13.61
CA PRO A 213 -15.96 4.99 -14.86
C PRO A 213 -16.93 5.23 -16.02
N VAL A 214 -18.20 4.81 -15.93
CA VAL A 214 -19.19 5.04 -17.00
C VAL A 214 -19.68 6.48 -16.96
N ASN A 215 -19.87 7.03 -15.76
CA ASN A 215 -20.36 8.39 -15.57
C ASN A 215 -19.27 9.39 -15.17
N GLU A 216 -18.01 8.93 -15.11
CA GLU A 216 -16.83 9.69 -14.67
C GLU A 216 -17.11 10.48 -13.39
N ALA A 217 -17.64 9.79 -12.38
CA ALA A 217 -18.07 10.42 -11.14
C ALA A 217 -17.75 9.56 -9.92
N ILE A 218 -17.54 10.22 -8.77
CA ILE A 218 -17.50 9.52 -7.49
C ILE A 218 -18.94 9.27 -7.03
N ARG A 219 -19.23 8.03 -6.66
CA ARG A 219 -20.51 7.58 -6.12
C ARG A 219 -20.35 6.96 -4.75
N SER A 220 -21.43 6.97 -3.99
CA SER A 220 -21.52 6.30 -2.70
C SER A 220 -22.79 5.46 -2.60
N TRP A 221 -22.73 4.42 -1.78
CA TRP A 221 -23.88 3.65 -1.34
C TRP A 221 -23.84 3.55 0.17
N THR A 222 -24.94 3.88 0.82
CA THR A 222 -25.08 3.82 2.28
C THR A 222 -26.13 2.80 2.64
N PHE A 223 -25.89 2.06 3.72
CA PHE A 223 -26.80 1.10 4.33
C PHE A 223 -26.82 1.38 5.83
N ASP A 224 -27.99 1.58 6.41
CA ASP A 224 -28.16 1.88 7.82
C ASP A 224 -28.79 0.70 8.60
N SER A 225 -28.72 0.79 9.92
CA SER A 225 -29.17 -0.22 10.89
C SER A 225 -30.68 -0.41 10.90
N ASP A 226 -31.45 0.59 10.47
CA ASP A 226 -32.90 0.50 10.36
C ASP A 226 -33.34 -0.26 9.09
N GLY A 227 -32.41 -0.56 8.19
CA GLY A 227 -32.66 -1.25 6.92
C GLY A 227 -32.93 -0.29 5.75
N GLY A 228 -32.66 1.00 5.93
CA GLY A 228 -32.61 1.99 4.87
C GLY A 228 -31.35 1.87 4.02
N TYR A 229 -31.42 2.38 2.80
CA TYR A 229 -30.27 2.50 1.92
C TYR A 229 -30.32 3.77 1.09
N ALA A 230 -29.15 4.25 0.67
CA ALA A 230 -29.03 5.45 -0.14
C ALA A 230 -27.97 5.31 -1.23
N ALA A 231 -28.16 6.06 -2.31
CA ALA A 231 -27.17 6.26 -3.35
C ALA A 231 -26.81 7.74 -3.44
N GLY A 232 -25.50 8.02 -3.36
CA GLY A 232 -24.94 9.36 -3.39
C GLY A 232 -24.09 9.63 -4.64
N ARG A 233 -24.04 10.89 -5.04
CA ARG A 233 -23.09 11.41 -6.03
C ARG A 233 -22.30 12.54 -5.39
N TRP A 234 -20.98 12.48 -5.54
CA TRP A 234 -20.08 13.47 -4.97
C TRP A 234 -19.69 14.53 -5.99
N LYS A 235 -19.56 15.77 -5.51
CA LYS A 235 -19.00 16.91 -6.22
C LYS A 235 -17.96 17.57 -5.31
N ILE A 236 -16.83 17.94 -5.89
CA ILE A 236 -15.72 18.58 -5.18
C ILE A 236 -15.53 19.96 -5.79
N GLU A 237 -15.64 21.00 -4.98
CA GLU A 237 -15.54 22.41 -5.38
C GLU A 237 -14.70 23.17 -4.35
N ASP A 238 -13.51 23.65 -4.72
CA ASP A 238 -12.69 24.55 -3.88
C ASP A 238 -12.49 24.08 -2.42
N GLY A 239 -12.23 22.78 -2.20
CA GLY A 239 -12.04 22.21 -0.86
C GLY A 239 -13.34 21.95 -0.09
N ARG A 240 -14.49 22.13 -0.74
CA ARG A 240 -15.82 21.75 -0.28
C ARG A 240 -16.25 20.46 -0.99
N TYR A 241 -16.77 19.51 -0.22
CA TYR A 241 -17.20 18.21 -0.71
C TYR A 241 -18.70 18.10 -0.51
N LEU A 242 -19.43 17.87 -1.59
CA LEU A 242 -20.89 17.78 -1.59
C LEU A 242 -21.30 16.38 -2.03
N GLU A 243 -22.03 15.67 -1.18
CA GLU A 243 -22.71 14.44 -1.55
C GLU A 243 -24.20 14.72 -1.69
N SER A 244 -24.75 14.60 -2.89
CA SER A 244 -26.19 14.58 -3.10
C SER A 244 -26.69 13.14 -3.02
N SER A 245 -27.58 12.86 -2.08
CA SER A 245 -28.07 11.53 -1.76
C SER A 245 -29.56 11.37 -2.04
N LYS A 246 -29.95 10.20 -2.53
CA LYS A 246 -31.33 9.72 -2.56
C LYS A 246 -31.42 8.43 -1.76
N SER A 247 -32.37 8.35 -0.85
CA SER A 247 -32.54 7.23 0.06
C SER A 247 -33.92 6.61 -0.04
N ILE A 248 -34.01 5.34 0.36
CA ILE A 248 -35.24 4.63 0.67
C ILE A 248 -35.15 4.26 2.15
N LEU A 249 -36.12 4.70 2.94
CA LEU A 249 -36.23 4.37 4.35
C LEU A 249 -36.78 2.95 4.53
N ALA A 250 -36.64 2.38 5.72
CA ALA A 250 -37.11 1.03 6.04
C ALA A 250 -38.61 0.79 5.78
N ASP A 251 -39.42 1.84 5.91
CA ASP A 251 -40.87 1.84 5.65
C ASP A 251 -41.23 2.09 4.17
N GLY A 252 -40.23 2.21 3.30
CA GLY A 252 -40.39 2.42 1.85
C GLY A 252 -40.55 3.88 1.43
N ARG A 253 -40.55 4.83 2.37
CA ARG A 253 -40.57 6.26 2.03
C ARG A 253 -39.30 6.69 1.32
N VAL A 254 -39.41 7.71 0.49
CA VAL A 254 -38.28 8.21 -0.31
C VAL A 254 -37.70 9.45 0.35
N GLY A 255 -36.39 9.43 0.58
CA GLY A 255 -35.65 10.55 1.14
C GLY A 255 -34.65 11.15 0.16
N SER A 256 -34.24 12.39 0.44
CA SER A 256 -33.06 12.99 -0.17
C SER A 256 -32.37 13.95 0.78
N SER A 257 -31.07 14.13 0.60
CA SER A 257 -30.27 15.11 1.34
C SER A 257 -29.05 15.56 0.53
N THR A 258 -28.49 16.71 0.88
CA THR A 258 -27.14 17.10 0.47
C THR A 258 -26.25 17.19 1.70
N HIS A 259 -25.21 16.36 1.76
CA HIS A 259 -24.18 16.42 2.79
C HIS A 259 -23.04 17.31 2.29
N ILE A 260 -22.57 18.21 3.16
CA ILE A 260 -21.51 19.15 2.88
C ILE A 260 -20.39 18.92 3.90
N TYR A 261 -19.17 18.74 3.40
CA TYR A 261 -17.95 18.69 4.20
C TYR A 261 -17.03 19.83 3.79
N GLN A 262 -16.51 20.55 4.78
CA GLN A 262 -15.55 21.63 4.59
C GLN A 262 -14.34 21.39 5.47
N LEU A 263 -13.16 21.30 4.86
CA LEU A 263 -11.91 21.11 5.60
C LEU A 263 -11.49 22.43 6.22
N GLY A 264 -11.19 22.40 7.52
CA GLY A 264 -10.58 23.49 8.27
C GLY A 264 -9.06 23.50 8.11
N SER A 265 -8.46 24.68 8.29
CA SER A 265 -6.99 24.84 8.27
C SER A 265 -6.28 24.17 9.45
N ASP A 266 -7.02 23.87 10.51
CA ASP A 266 -6.56 23.18 11.72
C ASP A 266 -6.67 21.64 11.61
N GLY A 267 -7.10 21.12 10.46
CA GLY A 267 -7.30 19.69 10.23
C GLY A 267 -8.67 19.17 10.69
N SER A 268 -9.53 20.03 11.24
CA SER A 268 -10.93 19.67 11.52
C SER A 268 -11.77 19.62 10.24
N VAL A 269 -12.95 19.01 10.31
CA VAL A 269 -13.91 18.99 9.20
C VAL A 269 -15.27 19.46 9.70
N SER A 270 -15.80 20.52 9.10
CA SER A 270 -17.19 20.92 9.33
C SER A 270 -18.12 20.06 8.46
N TYR A 271 -19.14 19.47 9.08
CA TYR A 271 -20.17 18.67 8.42
C TYR A 271 -21.54 19.32 8.57
N GLN A 272 -22.30 19.37 7.48
CA GLN A 272 -23.69 19.84 7.48
C GLN A 272 -24.54 18.98 6.54
N ALA A 273 -25.80 18.73 6.90
CA ALA A 273 -26.80 18.14 6.01
C ALA A 273 -27.90 19.17 5.72
N ILE A 274 -28.13 19.47 4.45
CA ILE A 274 -29.15 20.42 3.98
C ILE A 274 -30.08 19.76 2.96
N ALA A 275 -31.12 20.49 2.55
CA ALA A 275 -32.09 20.04 1.54
C ALA A 275 -32.63 18.63 1.87
N ARG A 276 -32.87 18.39 3.16
CA ARG A 276 -33.37 17.13 3.68
C ARG A 276 -34.86 17.06 3.37
N GLN A 277 -35.31 15.94 2.83
CA GLN A 277 -36.69 15.73 2.43
C GLN A 277 -37.08 14.27 2.64
N VAL A 278 -38.33 14.01 3.03
CA VAL A 278 -38.96 12.69 3.06
C VAL A 278 -40.38 12.84 2.49
N ASP A 279 -40.74 12.06 1.47
CA ASP A 279 -42.06 12.10 0.81
C ASP A 279 -42.59 13.52 0.54
N ASP A 280 -41.72 14.38 -0.01
CA ASP A 280 -42.01 15.78 -0.33
C ASP A 280 -42.15 16.75 0.85
N GLU A 281 -41.96 16.28 2.08
CA GLU A 281 -41.85 17.13 3.26
C GLU A 281 -40.40 17.54 3.52
N LEU A 282 -40.16 18.86 3.61
CA LEU A 282 -38.84 19.40 3.95
C LEU A 282 -38.55 19.23 5.44
N LEU A 283 -37.40 18.66 5.74
CA LEU A 283 -36.86 18.54 7.09
C LEU A 283 -35.86 19.67 7.37
N PRO A 284 -35.70 20.07 8.64
CA PRO A 284 -34.65 21.01 9.03
C PRO A 284 -33.26 20.52 8.66
N SER A 285 -32.39 21.46 8.27
CA SER A 285 -30.96 21.22 8.12
C SER A 285 -30.34 20.77 9.45
N VAL A 286 -29.30 19.94 9.38
CA VAL A 286 -28.52 19.47 10.53
C VAL A 286 -27.11 20.06 10.45
N GLY A 287 -26.58 20.48 11.58
CA GLY A 287 -25.26 21.10 11.68
C GLY A 287 -25.24 22.59 11.31
N PRO A 288 -24.05 23.21 11.18
CA PRO A 288 -22.75 22.52 11.11
C PRO A 288 -22.31 21.90 12.43
N VAL A 289 -21.62 20.76 12.34
CA VAL A 289 -20.89 20.13 13.46
C VAL A 289 -19.43 19.98 13.07
N THR A 290 -18.53 20.18 14.02
CA THR A 290 -17.08 20.05 13.77
C THR A 290 -16.62 18.65 14.15
N LEU A 291 -16.24 17.88 13.14
CA LEU A 291 -15.58 16.58 13.28
C LEU A 291 -14.09 16.79 13.55
N ASN A 292 -13.61 16.19 14.63
CA ASN A 292 -12.21 16.16 15.01
C ASN A 292 -11.64 14.77 14.76
N ARG A 293 -10.43 14.71 14.21
CA ARG A 293 -9.74 13.44 13.97
C ARG A 293 -9.29 12.85 15.32
N GLY A 294 -9.58 11.57 15.55
CA GLY A 294 -9.06 10.83 16.69
C GLY A 294 -7.55 10.58 16.53
N GLU A 295 -6.84 10.44 17.66
CA GLU A 295 -5.43 10.01 17.68
C GLU A 295 -5.23 8.61 17.08
#